data_AF-A0A4Q0J1P7-F1
#
_entry.id   AF-A0A4Q0J1P7-F1
#
_cell.length_a   1.000
_cell.length_b   1.000
_cell.length_c   1.000
_cell.angle_alpha   90.00
_cell.angle_beta   90.00
_cell.angle_gamma   90.00
#
_symmetry.space_group_name_H-M   'P 1'
#
loop_
_entity.id
_entity.type
_entity.pdbx_description
1 polymer ?
#
loop_
_entity_poly.entity_id
_entity_poly.type
_entity_poly.pdbx_seq_one_letter_code
_entity_poly.pdbx_strand_id
1 'polypeptide(L)'
;MKRKVLCMLGALTAVLSAYADGEQASVTSSPSPIVSTKPFEVTIQTSDLGSDVYCYTWAVAGTEEFAASGDWDGAINAKFKMTGSAGTYKLSVDDIMAFYGMTESQLEGVTKIGFIARTSSGRQTADVFAEVVQGRKNAYSGGEGTVQSPFVLKTTDDILALSTTSMDWADDVYFIMGADITVGEFSGIGTKSSPFKGNFDGKGYSLKNASVSNTAIGTSTGVFNAIDGATIRNLGVVDADINGTTFTGALAGYAASGTVERCFSSGTVTGTSICAGGLIGENAGATVSDCYSTAAVTNENDYATGGLVGKNKGIIKNTYASGKITAYNYAGGLTGANYGNVAASVAINASIEPTSDGAYIARFGGNNNEQNSTSGTLSWKEMPVKGASWSGYGDHSADHNSSLLSRSTYSDLLGWDFADVWEWRTEGSHSYPVLAGLNNQKDPATDEFYNGLSGVEIIDTDCRKLSVYPNPVNSFVNVEADKGIENVTVYTLSGQQVRKAECGGASTVTIECGDLTRGVYLLGVSLSDGTRAIEKIIKE
;
A
#
# COMPACT_ATOMS: atom_id res chain seq x y z
N MET A 1 39.37 -36.31 8.97
CA MET A 1 39.55 -34.86 9.18
C MET A 1 38.60 -34.11 8.25
N LYS A 2 37.71 -33.28 8.81
CA LYS A 2 36.90 -32.17 8.26
C LYS A 2 36.36 -32.21 6.80
N ARG A 3 35.02 -32.27 6.73
CA ARG A 3 34.03 -31.51 5.90
C ARG A 3 34.44 -31.00 4.50
N LYS A 4 33.57 -31.29 3.52
CA LYS A 4 32.73 -30.27 2.83
C LYS A 4 31.40 -30.90 2.39
N VAL A 5 30.31 -30.34 2.89
CA VAL A 5 28.94 -30.48 2.37
C VAL A 5 28.84 -29.49 1.22
N LEU A 6 28.40 -29.94 0.05
CA LEU A 6 27.97 -29.10 -1.05
C LEU A 6 26.62 -29.64 -1.54
N CYS A 7 25.54 -28.97 -1.13
CA CYS A 7 24.25 -29.09 -1.79
C CYS A 7 24.35 -28.41 -3.15
N MET A 8 24.33 -29.19 -4.23
CA MET A 8 23.86 -28.71 -5.52
C MET A 8 22.44 -29.22 -5.71
N LEU A 9 21.50 -28.29 -5.71
CA LEU A 9 20.15 -28.47 -6.20
C LEU A 9 20.26 -28.56 -7.74
N GLY A 10 20.60 -29.73 -8.24
CA GLY A 10 20.54 -30.06 -9.66
C GLY A 10 19.14 -30.54 -9.99
N ALA A 11 18.51 -29.91 -10.98
CA ALA A 11 17.25 -30.36 -11.57
C ALA A 11 17.32 -31.86 -11.86
N LEU A 12 16.60 -32.66 -11.07
CA LEU A 12 16.46 -34.09 -11.30
C LEU A 12 15.40 -34.26 -12.38
N THR A 13 15.80 -34.18 -13.64
CA THR A 13 15.08 -34.89 -14.72
C THR A 13 15.27 -36.37 -14.46
N ALA A 14 14.43 -36.94 -13.58
CA ALA A 14 14.34 -38.37 -13.39
C ALA A 14 13.61 -38.95 -14.61
N VAL A 15 14.39 -39.35 -15.63
CA VAL A 15 13.90 -40.23 -16.68
C VAL A 15 13.67 -41.60 -16.04
N LEU A 16 12.46 -41.81 -15.51
CA LEU A 16 11.98 -43.12 -15.10
C LEU A 16 11.53 -43.84 -16.37
N SER A 17 12.46 -44.57 -16.99
CA SER A 17 12.14 -45.50 -18.07
C SER A 17 11.49 -46.76 -17.50
N ALA A 18 10.16 -46.79 -17.47
CA ALA A 18 9.37 -48.01 -17.38
C ALA A 18 8.82 -48.34 -18.77
N TYR A 19 9.07 -49.56 -19.25
CA TYR A 19 8.55 -50.06 -20.51
C TYR A 19 7.01 -50.14 -20.45
N ALA A 20 6.33 -49.37 -21.31
CA ALA A 20 4.91 -49.49 -21.62
C ALA A 20 4.70 -49.22 -23.14
N ASP A 21 3.62 -49.78 -23.68
CA ASP A 21 3.28 -49.98 -25.10
C ASP A 21 2.87 -48.66 -25.83
N GLY A 22 3.73 -47.63 -25.83
CA GLY A 22 3.42 -46.30 -26.38
C GLY A 22 4.62 -45.39 -26.67
N GLU A 23 4.39 -44.32 -27.43
CA GLU A 23 5.38 -43.31 -27.82
C GLU A 23 5.90 -42.52 -26.60
N GLN A 24 7.20 -42.21 -26.55
CA GLN A 24 7.75 -41.43 -25.43
C GLN A 24 7.07 -40.07 -25.32
N ALA A 25 6.74 -39.68 -24.09
CA ALA A 25 6.09 -38.41 -23.81
C ALA A 25 6.56 -37.82 -22.48
N SER A 26 6.34 -36.52 -22.32
CA SER A 26 6.41 -35.82 -21.04
C SER A 26 5.13 -35.03 -20.81
N VAL A 27 4.82 -34.74 -19.55
CA VAL A 27 3.68 -33.91 -19.17
C VAL A 27 4.13 -32.75 -18.30
N THR A 28 3.55 -31.59 -18.55
CA THR A 28 3.58 -30.44 -17.64
C THR A 28 2.16 -30.02 -17.34
N SER A 29 1.96 -29.36 -16.19
CA SER A 29 0.67 -28.81 -15.81
C SER A 29 0.77 -27.32 -15.51
N SER A 30 -0.38 -26.64 -15.55
CA SER A 30 -0.55 -25.29 -15.04
C SER A 30 -1.84 -25.25 -14.22
N PRO A 31 -1.78 -25.05 -12.89
CA PRO A 31 -0.58 -24.91 -12.06
C PRO A 31 0.28 -26.20 -12.00
N SER A 32 1.53 -26.07 -11.57
CA SER A 32 2.45 -27.20 -11.31
C SER A 32 3.06 -27.11 -9.92
N PRO A 33 2.80 -28.09 -9.02
CA PRO A 33 1.87 -29.22 -9.17
C PRO A 33 0.40 -28.79 -9.38
N ILE A 34 -0.45 -29.70 -9.84
CA ILE A 34 -1.90 -29.49 -9.92
C ILE A 34 -2.44 -29.29 -8.49
N VAL A 35 -3.36 -28.34 -8.29
CA VAL A 35 -4.02 -28.12 -7.00
C VAL A 35 -5.42 -28.70 -7.06
N SER A 36 -5.78 -29.60 -6.12
CA SER A 36 -7.03 -30.39 -6.20
C SER A 36 -8.31 -29.57 -6.26
N THR A 37 -8.27 -28.31 -5.81
CA THR A 37 -9.40 -27.36 -5.77
C THR A 37 -9.35 -26.28 -6.86
N LYS A 38 -8.46 -26.41 -7.85
CA LYS A 38 -8.31 -25.42 -8.93
C LYS A 38 -8.47 -26.08 -10.30
N PRO A 39 -8.96 -25.33 -11.31
CA PRO A 39 -8.81 -25.72 -12.70
C PRO A 39 -7.34 -25.95 -13.05
N PHE A 40 -7.08 -26.86 -13.98
CA PHE A 40 -5.74 -27.06 -14.52
C PHE A 40 -5.75 -27.33 -16.02
N GLU A 41 -4.65 -26.97 -16.68
CA GLU A 41 -4.32 -27.43 -18.03
C GLU A 41 -3.11 -28.34 -17.95
N VAL A 42 -3.16 -29.48 -18.64
CA VAL A 42 -1.96 -30.30 -18.91
C VAL A 42 -1.52 -30.14 -20.35
N THR A 43 -0.21 -30.10 -20.55
CA THR A 43 0.44 -30.17 -21.86
C THR A 43 1.25 -31.46 -21.93
N ILE A 44 0.93 -32.31 -22.89
CA ILE A 44 1.68 -33.52 -23.22
C ILE A 44 2.57 -33.23 -24.43
N GLN A 45 3.86 -33.43 -24.27
CA GLN A 45 4.85 -33.34 -25.33
C GLN A 45 5.24 -34.74 -25.79
N THR A 46 5.10 -35.04 -27.08
CA THR A 46 5.40 -36.36 -27.66
C THR A 46 5.74 -36.24 -29.16
N SER A 47 5.86 -37.35 -29.89
CA SER A 47 5.91 -37.35 -31.35
C SER A 47 4.59 -36.89 -31.95
N ASP A 48 4.60 -36.51 -33.23
CA ASP A 48 3.39 -36.02 -33.88
C ASP A 48 2.36 -37.15 -34.07
N LEU A 49 1.28 -37.09 -33.29
CA LEU A 49 0.11 -37.97 -33.36
C LEU A 49 -0.93 -37.45 -34.37
N GLY A 50 -0.68 -36.30 -35.03
CA GLY A 50 -1.62 -35.65 -35.94
C GLY A 50 -2.57 -34.69 -35.21
N SER A 51 -3.73 -34.41 -35.82
CA SER A 51 -4.71 -33.42 -35.35
C SER A 51 -5.94 -34.00 -34.65
N ASP A 52 -6.12 -35.33 -34.69
CA ASP A 52 -7.26 -36.02 -34.07
C ASP A 52 -6.78 -36.85 -32.86
N VAL A 53 -6.50 -36.13 -31.77
CA VAL A 53 -5.92 -36.68 -30.54
C VAL A 53 -6.89 -36.50 -29.37
N TYR A 54 -7.01 -37.54 -28.56
CA TYR A 54 -7.86 -37.64 -27.39
C TYR A 54 -7.02 -38.04 -26.18
N CYS A 55 -7.52 -37.79 -24.98
CA CYS A 55 -6.84 -38.12 -23.74
C CYS A 55 -7.60 -39.17 -22.94
N TYR A 56 -6.96 -40.32 -22.71
CA TYR A 56 -7.38 -41.21 -21.62
C TYR A 56 -6.71 -40.73 -20.33
N THR A 57 -7.48 -40.50 -19.27
CA THR A 57 -6.95 -39.93 -18.03
C THR A 57 -7.66 -40.48 -16.80
N TRP A 58 -6.90 -40.62 -15.71
CA TRP A 58 -7.38 -41.15 -14.43
C TRP A 58 -6.73 -40.45 -13.24
N ALA A 59 -7.50 -40.20 -12.19
CA ALA A 59 -6.97 -39.72 -10.91
C ALA A 59 -6.57 -40.91 -10.03
N VAL A 60 -5.42 -40.79 -9.34
CA VAL A 60 -4.90 -41.83 -8.44
C VAL A 60 -5.09 -41.37 -7.00
N ALA A 61 -6.00 -42.02 -6.27
CA ALA A 61 -6.27 -41.75 -4.86
C ALA A 61 -5.91 -42.97 -4.00
N GLY A 62 -4.78 -42.90 -3.28
CA GLY A 62 -4.24 -44.06 -2.56
C GLY A 62 -3.93 -45.23 -3.51
N THR A 63 -4.67 -46.34 -3.38
CA THR A 63 -4.57 -47.52 -4.26
C THR A 63 -5.68 -47.58 -5.31
N GLU A 64 -6.60 -46.62 -5.32
CA GLU A 64 -7.73 -46.57 -6.25
C GLU A 64 -7.44 -45.66 -7.43
N GLU A 65 -7.97 -46.03 -8.60
CA GLU A 65 -7.89 -45.26 -9.83
C GLU A 65 -9.29 -44.90 -10.33
N PHE A 66 -9.48 -43.62 -10.68
CA PHE A 66 -10.74 -43.06 -11.13
C PHE A 66 -10.59 -42.62 -12.58
N ALA A 67 -10.95 -43.47 -13.53
CA ALA A 67 -10.89 -43.15 -14.96
C ALA A 67 -12.03 -42.21 -15.37
N ALA A 68 -11.71 -41.08 -16.01
CA ALA A 68 -12.71 -40.07 -16.36
C ALA A 68 -13.71 -40.54 -17.44
N SER A 69 -13.28 -41.46 -18.31
CA SER A 69 -14.09 -42.01 -19.41
C SER A 69 -14.76 -43.35 -19.09
N GLY A 70 -14.50 -43.92 -17.91
CA GLY A 70 -14.93 -45.28 -17.52
C GLY A 70 -14.12 -46.40 -18.17
N ASP A 71 -13.86 -46.31 -19.48
CA ASP A 71 -13.02 -47.24 -20.23
C ASP A 71 -12.21 -46.55 -21.34
N TRP A 72 -11.43 -47.34 -22.07
CA TRP A 72 -10.53 -46.88 -23.14
C TRP A 72 -11.27 -46.28 -24.33
N ASP A 73 -12.37 -46.89 -24.77
CA ASP A 73 -13.12 -46.44 -25.96
C ASP A 73 -13.95 -45.20 -25.65
N GLY A 74 -14.42 -45.08 -24.40
CA GLY A 74 -15.11 -43.91 -23.87
C GLY A 74 -14.27 -42.63 -23.91
N ALA A 75 -12.94 -42.71 -24.02
CA ALA A 75 -12.08 -41.54 -24.15
C ALA A 75 -12.11 -40.93 -25.56
N ILE A 76 -12.62 -41.61 -26.58
CA ILE A 76 -12.63 -41.12 -27.98
C ILE A 76 -13.92 -40.33 -28.23
N ASN A 77 -14.06 -39.19 -27.54
CA ASN A 77 -15.20 -38.29 -27.72
C ASN A 77 -14.81 -36.82 -27.47
N ALA A 78 -15.75 -35.91 -27.72
CA ALA A 78 -15.50 -34.46 -27.64
C ALA A 78 -15.01 -33.96 -26.26
N LYS A 79 -15.43 -34.57 -25.14
CA LYS A 79 -15.01 -34.21 -23.77
C LYS A 79 -13.50 -34.37 -23.57
N PHE A 80 -12.90 -35.37 -24.21
CA PHE A 80 -11.49 -35.75 -24.04
C PHE A 80 -10.62 -35.35 -25.23
N LYS A 81 -11.20 -34.67 -26.22
CA LYS A 81 -10.45 -34.22 -27.39
C LYS A 81 -9.40 -33.19 -26.95
N MET A 82 -8.15 -33.48 -27.26
CA MET A 82 -7.05 -32.59 -26.95
C MET A 82 -6.94 -31.48 -27.99
N THR A 83 -6.48 -30.32 -27.56
CA THR A 83 -6.10 -29.23 -28.47
C THR A 83 -4.60 -29.27 -28.75
N GLY A 84 -4.14 -28.57 -29.78
CA GLY A 84 -2.72 -28.57 -30.20
C GLY A 84 -2.44 -29.50 -31.38
N SER A 85 -1.16 -29.58 -31.75
CA SER A 85 -0.67 -30.31 -32.94
C SER A 85 0.85 -30.46 -32.89
N ALA A 86 1.44 -31.20 -33.82
CA ALA A 86 2.89 -31.30 -34.00
C ALA A 86 3.62 -31.76 -32.73
N GLY A 87 3.03 -32.74 -32.02
CA GLY A 87 3.61 -33.32 -30.81
C GLY A 87 3.38 -32.53 -29.52
N THR A 88 2.59 -31.46 -29.55
CA THR A 88 2.17 -30.73 -28.34
C THR A 88 0.65 -30.77 -28.23
N TYR A 89 0.15 -31.47 -27.21
CA TYR A 89 -1.29 -31.68 -27.00
C TYR A 89 -1.73 -31.23 -25.61
N LYS A 90 -2.90 -30.60 -25.52
CA LYS A 90 -3.41 -30.00 -24.30
C LYS A 90 -4.80 -30.49 -23.91
N LEU A 91 -5.03 -30.67 -22.61
CA LEU A 91 -6.33 -30.94 -22.02
C LEU A 91 -6.56 -29.99 -20.83
N SER A 92 -7.70 -29.33 -20.80
CA SER A 92 -8.13 -28.49 -19.68
C SER A 92 -9.18 -29.22 -18.85
N VAL A 93 -9.06 -29.13 -17.53
CA VAL A 93 -9.99 -29.71 -16.56
C VAL A 93 -10.40 -28.62 -15.58
N ASP A 94 -11.69 -28.29 -15.55
CA ASP A 94 -12.21 -27.20 -14.72
C ASP A 94 -12.38 -27.60 -13.24
N ASP A 95 -12.84 -28.83 -13.00
CA ASP A 95 -13.10 -29.36 -11.66
C ASP A 95 -12.78 -30.86 -11.62
N ILE A 96 -11.82 -31.26 -10.79
CA ILE A 96 -11.36 -32.66 -10.71
C ILE A 96 -12.51 -33.58 -10.29
N MET A 97 -13.28 -33.21 -9.27
CA MET A 97 -14.36 -34.06 -8.76
C MET A 97 -15.40 -34.36 -9.84
N ALA A 98 -15.91 -33.33 -10.52
CA ALA A 98 -16.89 -33.48 -11.59
C ALA A 98 -16.30 -34.19 -12.80
N PHE A 99 -15.04 -33.93 -13.14
CA PHE A 99 -14.41 -34.52 -14.32
C PHE A 99 -14.21 -36.04 -14.18
N TYR A 100 -13.79 -36.50 -13.00
CA TYR A 100 -13.51 -37.90 -12.67
C TYR A 100 -14.65 -38.61 -11.91
N GLY A 101 -15.76 -37.92 -11.65
CA GLY A 101 -16.92 -38.49 -10.95
C GLY A 101 -16.64 -38.87 -9.49
N MET A 102 -15.80 -38.09 -8.81
CA MET A 102 -15.31 -38.39 -7.46
C MET A 102 -16.15 -37.70 -6.38
N THR A 103 -16.22 -38.32 -5.21
CA THR A 103 -16.66 -37.69 -3.97
C THR A 103 -15.54 -36.83 -3.35
N GLU A 104 -15.89 -35.94 -2.43
CA GLU A 104 -14.91 -35.10 -1.74
C GLU A 104 -13.88 -35.92 -0.95
N SER A 105 -14.30 -36.96 -0.24
CA SER A 105 -13.40 -37.86 0.50
C SER A 105 -12.42 -38.59 -0.43
N GLN A 106 -12.81 -38.88 -1.68
CA GLN A 106 -11.92 -39.49 -2.65
C GLN A 106 -10.91 -38.47 -3.21
N LEU A 107 -11.33 -37.22 -3.42
CA LEU A 107 -10.45 -36.14 -3.88
C LEU A 107 -9.28 -35.91 -2.91
N GLU A 108 -9.53 -35.96 -1.59
CA GLU A 108 -8.51 -35.80 -0.55
C GLU A 108 -7.37 -36.81 -0.67
N GLY A 109 -7.65 -38.00 -1.21
CA GLY A 109 -6.65 -39.05 -1.43
C GLY A 109 -5.82 -38.88 -2.70
N VAL A 110 -6.20 -37.96 -3.61
CA VAL A 110 -5.54 -37.80 -4.91
C VAL A 110 -4.13 -37.24 -4.75
N THR A 111 -3.16 -37.96 -5.31
CA THR A 111 -1.74 -37.54 -5.28
C THR A 111 -1.15 -37.30 -6.66
N LYS A 112 -1.76 -37.84 -7.70
CA LYS A 112 -1.36 -37.64 -9.09
C LYS A 112 -2.51 -37.95 -10.05
N ILE A 113 -2.40 -37.44 -11.27
CA ILE A 113 -3.30 -37.75 -12.38
C ILE A 113 -2.46 -38.31 -13.53
N GLY A 114 -2.89 -39.46 -14.04
CA GLY A 114 -2.31 -40.11 -15.21
C GLY A 114 -2.97 -39.65 -16.51
N PHE A 115 -2.18 -39.59 -17.57
CA PHE A 115 -2.63 -39.20 -18.91
C PHE A 115 -1.97 -40.05 -19.98
N ILE A 116 -2.74 -40.34 -21.03
CA ILE A 116 -2.30 -40.96 -22.27
C ILE A 116 -2.92 -40.18 -23.43
N ALA A 117 -2.09 -39.57 -24.27
CA ALA A 117 -2.56 -38.98 -25.53
C ALA A 117 -2.65 -40.07 -26.59
N ARG A 118 -3.78 -40.14 -27.31
CA ARG A 118 -4.03 -41.20 -28.29
C ARG A 118 -4.86 -40.75 -29.49
N THR A 119 -4.70 -41.44 -30.61
CA THR A 119 -5.53 -41.24 -31.81
C THR A 119 -6.68 -42.23 -31.86
N SER A 120 -7.71 -41.92 -32.66
CA SER A 120 -8.79 -42.86 -32.99
C SER A 120 -8.30 -44.13 -33.73
N SER A 121 -7.11 -44.07 -34.33
CA SER A 121 -6.46 -45.20 -35.02
C SER A 121 -5.59 -46.07 -34.11
N GLY A 122 -5.50 -45.77 -32.80
CA GLY A 122 -4.81 -46.60 -31.81
C GLY A 122 -3.33 -46.25 -31.56
N ARG A 123 -2.77 -45.20 -32.17
CA ARG A 123 -1.45 -44.68 -31.74
C ARG A 123 -1.61 -44.00 -30.38
N GLN A 124 -0.63 -44.15 -29.49
CA GLN A 124 -0.72 -43.60 -28.15
C GLN A 124 0.66 -43.31 -27.55
N THR A 125 0.70 -42.45 -26.54
CA THR A 125 1.88 -42.25 -25.69
C THR A 125 2.00 -43.34 -24.63
N ALA A 126 3.18 -43.46 -24.03
CA ALA A 126 3.32 -44.07 -22.72
C ALA A 126 2.61 -43.23 -21.64
N ASP A 127 2.34 -43.84 -20.48
CA ASP A 127 1.73 -43.16 -19.34
C ASP A 127 2.62 -42.01 -18.84
N VAL A 128 2.00 -40.85 -18.66
CA VAL A 128 2.64 -39.69 -18.05
C VAL A 128 1.79 -39.21 -16.87
N PHE A 129 2.45 -38.79 -15.79
CA PHE A 129 1.79 -38.40 -14.55
C PHE A 129 2.11 -36.96 -14.18
N ALA A 130 1.08 -36.21 -13.78
CA ALA A 130 1.24 -34.91 -13.14
C ALA A 130 0.92 -35.06 -11.64
N GLU A 131 1.79 -34.52 -10.79
CA GLU A 131 1.61 -34.50 -9.33
C GLU A 131 0.43 -33.60 -8.95
N VAL A 132 -0.32 -34.00 -7.92
CA VAL A 132 -1.42 -33.25 -7.33
C VAL A 132 -1.08 -32.94 -5.88
N VAL A 133 -1.22 -31.68 -5.50
CA VAL A 133 -1.24 -31.23 -4.11
C VAL A 133 -2.67 -30.89 -3.71
N GLN A 134 -3.00 -31.16 -2.44
CA GLN A 134 -4.32 -30.85 -1.93
C GLN A 134 -4.49 -29.34 -1.77
N GLY A 135 -5.53 -28.79 -2.39
CA GLY A 135 -5.98 -27.43 -2.09
C GLY A 135 -6.47 -27.36 -0.64
N ARG A 136 -6.09 -26.31 0.09
CA ARG A 136 -6.34 -26.24 1.53
C ARG A 136 -7.77 -25.78 1.85
N LYS A 137 -8.78 -26.60 1.56
CA LYS A 137 -10.16 -26.32 1.99
C LYS A 137 -10.23 -26.15 3.50
N ASN A 138 -10.99 -25.17 3.96
CA ASN A 138 -11.10 -24.82 5.38
C ASN A 138 -9.76 -24.45 6.03
N ALA A 139 -8.73 -24.09 5.26
CA ALA A 139 -7.61 -23.38 5.82
C ALA A 139 -8.10 -22.06 6.42
N TYR A 140 -7.44 -21.64 7.50
CA TYR A 140 -7.78 -20.43 8.23
C TYR A 140 -9.20 -20.49 8.82
N SER A 141 -9.90 -19.35 8.86
CA SER A 141 -11.28 -19.25 9.32
C SER A 141 -12.32 -19.50 8.21
N GLY A 142 -11.91 -20.06 7.07
CA GLY A 142 -12.79 -20.48 5.98
C GLY A 142 -12.30 -20.06 4.60
N GLY A 143 -13.05 -20.46 3.57
CA GLY A 143 -12.74 -20.20 2.16
C GLY A 143 -11.79 -21.25 1.55
N GLU A 144 -11.52 -21.09 0.25
CA GLU A 144 -10.69 -22.01 -0.55
C GLU A 144 -9.54 -21.28 -1.28
N GLY A 145 -9.39 -19.97 -1.03
CA GLY A 145 -8.34 -19.15 -1.64
C GLY A 145 -8.60 -18.75 -3.09
N THR A 146 -9.81 -18.95 -3.61
CA THR A 146 -10.21 -18.58 -4.98
C THR A 146 -10.86 -17.19 -5.02
N VAL A 147 -11.07 -16.62 -6.21
CA VAL A 147 -11.78 -15.32 -6.34
C VAL A 147 -13.20 -15.39 -5.77
N GLN A 148 -13.91 -16.48 -6.02
CA GLN A 148 -15.30 -16.70 -5.59
C GLN A 148 -15.40 -17.13 -4.13
N SER A 149 -14.36 -17.79 -3.61
CA SER A 149 -14.26 -18.24 -2.22
C SER A 149 -12.88 -17.91 -1.64
N PRO A 150 -12.58 -16.62 -1.38
CA PRO A 150 -11.29 -16.21 -0.82
C PRO A 150 -11.08 -16.82 0.57
N PHE A 151 -9.84 -17.08 0.95
CA PHE A 151 -9.51 -17.42 2.33
C PHE A 151 -9.92 -16.30 3.28
N VAL A 152 -10.54 -16.68 4.40
CA VAL A 152 -11.07 -15.74 5.39
C VAL A 152 -10.17 -15.72 6.61
N LEU A 153 -9.66 -14.54 6.95
CA LEU A 153 -8.78 -14.32 8.10
C LEU A 153 -9.58 -13.61 9.20
N LYS A 154 -9.72 -14.23 10.37
CA LYS A 154 -10.45 -13.67 11.53
C LYS A 154 -9.66 -13.74 12.82
N THR A 155 -8.62 -14.56 12.88
CA THR A 155 -7.89 -14.84 14.12
C THR A 155 -6.40 -14.61 13.98
N THR A 156 -5.72 -14.48 15.12
CA THR A 156 -4.25 -14.43 15.16
C THR A 156 -3.64 -15.68 14.52
N ASP A 157 -4.18 -16.85 14.82
CA ASP A 157 -3.71 -18.13 14.28
C ASP A 157 -3.79 -18.15 12.75
N ASP A 158 -4.77 -17.48 12.14
CA ASP A 158 -4.85 -17.39 10.69
C ASP A 158 -3.67 -16.62 10.09
N ILE A 159 -3.28 -15.50 10.71
CA ILE A 159 -2.13 -14.70 10.27
C ILE A 159 -0.81 -15.45 10.47
N LEU A 160 -0.65 -16.15 11.60
CA LEU A 160 0.52 -16.99 11.86
C LEU A 160 0.63 -18.17 10.88
N ALA A 161 -0.50 -18.79 10.53
CA ALA A 161 -0.54 -19.81 9.50
C ALA A 161 -0.18 -19.24 8.13
N LEU A 162 -0.66 -18.03 7.79
CA LEU A 162 -0.34 -17.37 6.52
C LEU A 162 1.15 -17.01 6.45
N SER A 163 1.76 -16.59 7.56
CA SER A 163 3.17 -16.22 7.59
C SER A 163 4.12 -17.40 7.39
N THR A 164 3.63 -18.64 7.47
CA THR A 164 4.43 -19.86 7.34
C THR A 164 4.02 -20.76 6.18
N THR A 165 2.89 -20.48 5.51
CA THR A 165 2.38 -21.29 4.39
C THR A 165 2.72 -20.65 3.05
N SER A 166 3.95 -20.90 2.56
CA SER A 166 4.45 -20.23 1.35
C SER A 166 3.69 -20.57 0.05
N MET A 167 3.01 -21.72 -0.02
CA MET A 167 2.18 -22.06 -1.17
C MET A 167 0.97 -21.13 -1.34
N ASP A 168 0.50 -20.52 -0.25
CA ASP A 168 -0.65 -19.61 -0.27
C ASP A 168 -0.24 -18.17 -0.60
N TRP A 169 1.04 -17.92 -0.88
CA TRP A 169 1.56 -16.63 -1.31
C TRP A 169 1.47 -16.44 -2.83
N ALA A 170 0.95 -17.43 -3.58
CA ALA A 170 0.83 -17.37 -5.03
C ALA A 170 -0.16 -16.29 -5.50
N ASP A 171 0.03 -15.82 -6.73
CA ASP A 171 -0.72 -14.72 -7.37
C ASP A 171 -2.19 -15.04 -7.65
N ASP A 172 -2.52 -16.33 -7.74
CA ASP A 172 -3.88 -16.84 -7.90
C ASP A 172 -4.60 -17.14 -6.58
N VAL A 173 -4.02 -16.75 -5.44
CA VAL A 173 -4.61 -16.93 -4.10
C VAL A 173 -5.20 -15.62 -3.58
N TYR A 174 -6.41 -15.70 -3.04
CA TYR A 174 -7.21 -14.56 -2.58
C TYR A 174 -7.53 -14.66 -1.10
N PHE A 175 -7.37 -13.56 -0.38
CA PHE A 175 -7.64 -13.40 1.04
C PHE A 175 -8.59 -12.22 1.28
N ILE A 176 -9.51 -12.41 2.23
CA ILE A 176 -10.30 -11.36 2.83
C ILE A 176 -10.18 -11.40 4.35
N MET A 177 -10.14 -10.24 5.00
CA MET A 177 -10.32 -10.19 6.46
C MET A 177 -11.80 -10.19 6.83
N GLY A 178 -12.13 -10.88 7.91
CA GLY A 178 -13.48 -10.95 8.49
C GLY A 178 -13.59 -10.35 9.90
N ALA A 179 -12.50 -9.82 10.45
CA ALA A 179 -12.44 -9.16 11.74
C ALA A 179 -11.14 -8.32 11.85
N ASP A 180 -11.10 -7.38 12.80
CA ASP A 180 -9.83 -6.82 13.27
C ASP A 180 -9.06 -7.92 14.03
N ILE A 181 -7.77 -8.06 13.75
CA ILE A 181 -6.93 -9.13 14.31
C ILE A 181 -5.79 -8.52 15.12
N THR A 182 -5.68 -8.87 16.39
CA THR A 182 -4.48 -8.55 17.20
C THR A 182 -3.42 -9.62 16.92
N VAL A 183 -2.33 -9.26 16.25
CA VAL A 183 -1.36 -10.24 15.72
C VAL A 183 -0.32 -10.63 16.77
N GLY A 184 0.31 -9.66 17.44
CA GLY A 184 1.45 -9.92 18.31
C GLY A 184 2.72 -10.23 17.51
N GLU A 185 3.64 -10.98 18.11
CA GLU A 185 4.92 -11.35 17.50
C GLU A 185 4.75 -12.42 16.42
N PHE A 186 5.35 -12.19 15.25
CA PHE A 186 5.39 -13.17 14.16
C PHE A 186 6.52 -12.88 13.15
N SER A 187 6.72 -13.78 12.20
CA SER A 187 7.83 -13.72 11.24
C SER A 187 7.67 -12.73 10.09
N GLY A 188 6.48 -12.11 9.94
CA GLY A 188 6.09 -11.43 8.71
C GLY A 188 5.74 -12.42 7.58
N ILE A 189 5.01 -11.95 6.57
CA ILE A 189 4.52 -12.72 5.42
C ILE A 189 5.47 -12.55 4.23
N GLY A 190 5.82 -13.65 3.55
CA GLY A 190 6.74 -13.61 2.42
C GLY A 190 8.19 -13.42 2.84
N THR A 191 9.09 -13.52 1.86
CA THR A 191 10.51 -13.18 1.98
C THR A 191 11.00 -12.61 0.65
N LYS A 192 12.14 -11.93 0.61
CA LYS A 192 12.69 -11.41 -0.66
C LYS A 192 12.96 -12.52 -1.71
N SER A 193 13.27 -13.74 -1.28
CA SER A 193 13.47 -14.90 -2.17
C SER A 193 12.18 -15.67 -2.52
N SER A 194 11.11 -15.45 -1.75
CA SER A 194 9.78 -16.05 -1.97
C SER A 194 8.75 -15.00 -1.56
N PRO A 195 8.53 -13.96 -2.38
CA PRO A 195 7.69 -12.83 -2.03
C PRO A 195 6.21 -13.25 -1.99
N PHE A 196 5.41 -12.47 -1.26
CA PHE A 196 3.97 -12.56 -1.35
C PHE A 196 3.50 -11.98 -2.69
N LYS A 197 2.70 -12.75 -3.43
CA LYS A 197 2.17 -12.39 -4.75
C LYS A 197 0.64 -12.38 -4.81
N GLY A 198 -0.01 -12.89 -3.77
CA GLY A 198 -1.46 -13.04 -3.71
C GLY A 198 -2.23 -11.73 -3.56
N ASN A 199 -3.54 -11.88 -3.37
CA ASN A 199 -4.50 -10.78 -3.32
C ASN A 199 -5.06 -10.68 -1.91
N PHE A 200 -4.71 -9.63 -1.18
CA PHE A 200 -5.11 -9.41 0.20
C PHE A 200 -6.05 -8.19 0.30
N ASP A 201 -7.33 -8.44 0.59
CA ASP A 201 -8.34 -7.40 0.83
C ASP A 201 -8.68 -7.35 2.32
N GLY A 202 -8.20 -6.32 3.02
CA GLY A 202 -8.48 -6.10 4.43
C GLY A 202 -9.94 -5.79 4.73
N LYS A 203 -10.78 -5.51 3.72
CA LYS A 203 -12.23 -5.24 3.88
C LYS A 203 -12.55 -4.13 4.90
N GLY A 204 -11.60 -3.22 5.15
CA GLY A 204 -11.75 -2.17 6.15
C GLY A 204 -11.25 -2.53 7.55
N TYR A 205 -10.88 -3.79 7.79
CA TYR A 205 -10.34 -4.26 9.07
C TYR A 205 -8.86 -3.95 9.25
N SER A 206 -8.38 -4.09 10.49
CA SER A 206 -6.99 -3.80 10.86
C SER A 206 -6.26 -5.02 11.43
N LEU A 207 -4.97 -5.12 11.10
CA LEU A 207 -3.98 -5.91 11.83
C LEU A 207 -3.39 -5.01 12.93
N LYS A 208 -3.64 -5.37 14.19
CA LYS A 208 -3.28 -4.59 15.38
C LYS A 208 -2.08 -5.20 16.09
N ASN A 209 -1.20 -4.37 16.63
CA ASN A 209 -0.06 -4.78 17.47
C ASN A 209 0.83 -5.84 16.79
N ALA A 210 1.01 -5.74 15.47
CA ALA A 210 1.91 -6.60 14.74
C ALA A 210 3.36 -6.26 15.13
N SER A 211 4.09 -7.23 15.67
CA SER A 211 5.51 -7.09 16.03
C SER A 211 6.36 -8.01 15.16
N VAL A 212 7.24 -7.43 14.35
CA VAL A 212 8.13 -8.17 13.45
C VAL A 212 9.54 -7.66 13.64
N SER A 213 10.47 -8.57 13.95
CA SER A 213 11.88 -8.24 14.16
C SER A 213 12.78 -9.12 13.30
N ASN A 214 13.71 -8.49 12.57
CA ASN A 214 14.73 -9.19 11.77
C ASN A 214 16.05 -8.41 11.72
N THR A 215 17.10 -9.04 12.24
CA THR A 215 18.44 -8.46 12.39
C THR A 215 19.41 -8.86 11.26
N ALA A 216 18.96 -9.63 10.27
CA ALA A 216 19.82 -10.10 9.19
C ALA A 216 20.01 -9.03 8.10
N ILE A 217 21.24 -8.86 7.64
CA ILE A 217 21.55 -7.94 6.54
C ILE A 217 20.98 -8.48 5.23
N GLY A 218 20.38 -7.59 4.44
CA GLY A 218 19.79 -7.88 3.13
C GLY A 218 18.35 -8.38 3.18
N THR A 219 17.78 -8.60 4.37
CA THR A 219 16.39 -8.99 4.54
C THR A 219 15.48 -7.77 4.58
N SER A 220 14.21 -8.04 4.33
CA SER A 220 13.13 -7.07 4.40
C SER A 220 12.22 -7.43 5.57
N THR A 221 11.71 -6.41 6.26
CA THR A 221 10.96 -6.54 7.50
C THR A 221 9.71 -5.68 7.44
N GLY A 222 8.55 -6.31 7.65
CA GLY A 222 7.24 -5.68 7.72
C GLY A 222 6.16 -6.75 7.92
N VAL A 223 4.89 -6.34 8.02
CA VAL A 223 3.77 -7.31 8.04
C VAL A 223 3.87 -8.24 6.82
N PHE A 224 4.12 -7.65 5.65
CA PHE A 224 4.63 -8.35 4.48
C PHE A 224 6.12 -8.07 4.36
N ASN A 225 6.99 -9.02 4.65
CA ASN A 225 8.42 -8.82 4.48
C ASN A 225 8.74 -8.42 3.04
N ALA A 226 8.17 -9.11 2.05
CA ALA A 226 8.33 -8.72 0.65
C ALA A 226 7.09 -9.04 -0.20
N ILE A 227 6.78 -8.15 -1.14
CA ILE A 227 5.72 -8.35 -2.15
C ILE A 227 6.28 -8.25 -3.57
N ASP A 228 5.70 -9.03 -4.50
CA ASP A 228 6.00 -9.01 -5.93
C ASP A 228 4.77 -9.43 -6.74
N GLY A 229 4.15 -8.48 -7.44
CA GLY A 229 2.90 -8.69 -8.18
C GLY A 229 1.64 -8.76 -7.30
N ALA A 230 1.79 -8.62 -5.98
CA ALA A 230 0.66 -8.67 -5.05
C ALA A 230 -0.29 -7.50 -5.18
N THR A 231 -1.55 -7.73 -4.81
CA THR A 231 -2.53 -6.67 -4.56
C THR A 231 -2.85 -6.66 -3.08
N ILE A 232 -2.55 -5.55 -2.38
CA ILE A 232 -2.92 -5.36 -0.97
C ILE A 232 -3.81 -4.12 -0.89
N ARG A 233 -5.02 -4.28 -0.34
CA ARG A 233 -5.97 -3.18 -0.26
C ARG A 233 -6.85 -3.15 0.98
N ASN A 234 -7.40 -1.97 1.28
CA ASN A 234 -8.39 -1.74 2.35
C ASN A 234 -7.94 -2.25 3.73
N LEU A 235 -6.66 -2.01 4.08
CA LEU A 235 -6.02 -2.61 5.25
C LEU A 235 -5.40 -1.55 6.17
N GLY A 236 -5.74 -1.60 7.45
CA GLY A 236 -5.01 -0.89 8.50
C GLY A 236 -3.95 -1.75 9.17
N VAL A 237 -2.73 -1.24 9.33
CA VAL A 237 -1.67 -1.82 10.19
C VAL A 237 -1.50 -0.92 11.40
N VAL A 238 -2.19 -1.26 12.49
CA VAL A 238 -2.40 -0.35 13.62
C VAL A 238 -1.48 -0.73 14.78
N ASP A 239 -0.80 0.29 15.31
CA ASP A 239 0.05 0.20 16.49
C ASP A 239 1.12 -0.92 16.33
N ALA A 240 1.72 -1.01 15.14
CA ALA A 240 2.76 -1.98 14.83
C ALA A 240 4.12 -1.61 15.45
N ASP A 241 4.94 -2.61 15.71
CA ASP A 241 6.32 -2.45 16.17
C ASP A 241 7.27 -3.25 15.27
N ILE A 242 7.84 -2.58 14.26
CA ILE A 242 8.67 -3.22 13.24
C ILE A 242 10.14 -2.85 13.44
N ASN A 243 10.98 -3.85 13.65
CA ASN A 243 12.41 -3.70 13.92
C ASN A 243 13.22 -4.45 12.86
N GLY A 244 13.68 -3.73 11.83
CA GLY A 244 14.39 -4.31 10.70
C GLY A 244 15.83 -3.82 10.53
N THR A 245 16.55 -4.50 9.64
CA THR A 245 17.92 -4.10 9.30
C THR A 245 17.96 -3.33 7.98
N THR A 246 17.63 -3.95 6.85
CA THR A 246 17.92 -3.37 5.53
C THR A 246 16.73 -2.66 4.87
N PHE A 247 15.59 -3.33 4.73
CA PHE A 247 14.39 -2.72 4.13
C PHE A 247 13.24 -2.85 5.13
N THR A 248 12.88 -1.74 5.78
CA THR A 248 11.96 -1.80 6.93
C THR A 248 10.73 -0.93 6.68
N GLY A 249 9.53 -1.52 6.76
CA GLY A 249 8.29 -0.75 6.72
C GLY A 249 7.14 -1.43 7.42
N ALA A 250 6.17 -0.66 7.93
CA ALA A 250 5.08 -1.22 8.73
C ALA A 250 4.26 -2.25 7.96
N LEU A 251 3.79 -1.86 6.77
CA LEU A 251 3.03 -2.75 5.89
C LEU A 251 3.99 -3.67 5.12
N ALA A 252 4.98 -3.09 4.42
CA ALA A 252 5.90 -3.88 3.61
C ALA A 252 7.37 -3.48 3.79
N GLY A 253 8.26 -4.47 3.97
CA GLY A 253 9.69 -4.20 3.95
C GLY A 253 10.19 -3.84 2.54
N TYR A 254 9.83 -4.66 1.55
CA TYR A 254 10.25 -4.51 0.16
C TYR A 254 9.10 -4.77 -0.81
N ALA A 255 8.81 -3.81 -1.69
CA ALA A 255 7.79 -3.95 -2.72
C ALA A 255 8.43 -3.95 -4.12
N ALA A 256 8.62 -5.14 -4.69
CA ALA A 256 9.24 -5.31 -6.01
C ALA A 256 8.36 -4.76 -7.14
N SER A 257 7.09 -5.15 -7.10
CA SER A 257 6.03 -4.77 -8.04
C SER A 257 4.66 -5.03 -7.38
N GLY A 258 3.56 -4.67 -8.04
CA GLY A 258 2.20 -4.86 -7.54
C GLY A 258 1.51 -3.56 -7.13
N THR A 259 0.43 -3.68 -6.36
CA THR A 259 -0.44 -2.57 -5.94
C THR A 259 -0.66 -2.58 -4.43
N VAL A 260 -0.45 -1.44 -3.80
CA VAL A 260 -0.82 -1.15 -2.41
C VAL A 260 -1.79 0.03 -2.44
N GLU A 261 -3.06 -0.22 -2.11
CA GLU A 261 -4.13 0.76 -2.30
C GLU A 261 -5.02 0.86 -1.05
N ARG A 262 -5.38 2.08 -0.61
CA ARG A 262 -6.28 2.26 0.54
C ARG A 262 -5.79 1.53 1.78
N CYS A 263 -4.51 1.73 2.10
CA CYS A 263 -3.85 1.15 3.25
C CYS A 263 -3.28 2.23 4.16
N PHE A 264 -3.24 1.96 5.45
CA PHE A 264 -2.58 2.86 6.39
C PHE A 264 -1.78 2.14 7.46
N SER A 265 -0.85 2.85 8.08
CA SER A 265 -0.06 2.35 9.21
C SER A 265 0.07 3.34 10.36
N SER A 266 0.16 2.81 11.59
CA SER A 266 0.58 3.51 12.80
C SER A 266 1.52 2.65 13.64
N GLY A 267 2.16 3.25 14.65
CA GLY A 267 3.12 2.58 15.53
C GLY A 267 4.56 3.03 15.29
N THR A 268 5.52 2.11 15.40
CA THR A 268 6.96 2.37 15.31
C THR A 268 7.63 1.51 14.24
N VAL A 269 8.49 2.13 13.44
CA VAL A 269 9.32 1.47 12.43
C VAL A 269 10.78 1.85 12.66
N THR A 270 11.58 0.88 13.08
CA THR A 270 13.02 1.07 13.34
C THR A 270 13.84 0.27 12.33
N GLY A 271 14.53 0.97 11.43
CA GLY A 271 15.55 0.41 10.55
C GLY A 271 16.95 0.73 11.09
N THR A 272 17.95 -0.08 10.71
CA THR A 272 19.36 0.16 11.08
C THR A 272 20.30 0.27 9.88
N SER A 273 19.79 0.07 8.67
CA SER A 273 20.53 0.16 7.40
C SER A 273 19.60 0.50 6.23
N ILE A 274 20.18 0.88 5.09
CA ILE A 274 19.61 1.21 3.77
C ILE A 274 18.34 2.06 3.78
N CYS A 275 17.17 1.53 4.15
CA CYS A 275 15.98 2.35 4.22
C CYS A 275 14.90 1.90 5.22
N ALA A 276 14.21 2.90 5.78
CA ALA A 276 13.03 2.72 6.60
C ALA A 276 11.90 3.67 6.13
N GLY A 277 10.66 3.16 6.06
CA GLY A 277 9.49 3.94 5.74
C GLY A 277 8.29 3.58 6.59
N GLY A 278 7.46 4.56 6.94
CA GLY A 278 6.32 4.32 7.84
C GLY A 278 5.28 3.35 7.28
N LEU A 279 5.15 3.22 5.95
CA LEU A 279 4.33 2.21 5.28
C LEU A 279 5.20 1.16 4.57
N ILE A 280 6.15 1.61 3.72
CA ILE A 280 7.01 0.73 2.91
C ILE A 280 8.49 1.09 3.07
N GLY A 281 9.37 0.10 3.28
CA GLY A 281 10.82 0.32 3.30
C GLY A 281 11.38 0.77 1.95
N GLU A 282 11.49 -0.15 0.98
CA GLU A 282 11.79 0.18 -0.42
C GLU A 282 10.62 -0.19 -1.33
N ASN A 283 10.08 0.82 -2.04
CA ASN A 283 9.22 0.61 -3.20
C ASN A 283 10.09 0.53 -4.45
N ALA A 284 10.41 -0.68 -4.92
CA ALA A 284 11.27 -0.89 -6.07
C ALA A 284 10.53 -0.79 -7.43
N GLY A 285 9.20 -0.91 -7.43
CA GLY A 285 8.41 -0.86 -8.66
C GLY A 285 6.90 -1.04 -8.50
N ALA A 286 6.36 -1.00 -7.28
CA ALA A 286 4.92 -1.07 -7.02
C ALA A 286 4.24 0.30 -7.19
N THR A 287 2.92 0.26 -7.37
CA THR A 287 2.05 1.44 -7.25
C THR A 287 1.49 1.52 -5.84
N VAL A 288 1.72 2.64 -5.17
CA VAL A 288 1.20 2.96 -3.84
C VAL A 288 0.23 4.11 -3.98
N SER A 289 -1.06 3.86 -3.73
CA SER A 289 -2.09 4.88 -3.93
C SER A 289 -3.08 4.96 -2.79
N ASP A 290 -3.54 6.18 -2.50
CA ASP A 290 -4.60 6.39 -1.52
C ASP A 290 -4.23 5.81 -0.15
N CYS A 291 -3.01 6.08 0.29
CA CYS A 291 -2.42 5.47 1.48
C CYS A 291 -1.85 6.53 2.41
N TYR A 292 -1.73 6.20 3.70
CA TYR A 292 -1.07 7.10 4.63
C TYR A 292 -0.32 6.38 5.76
N SER A 293 0.55 7.11 6.45
CA SER A 293 1.26 6.60 7.62
C SER A 293 1.37 7.65 8.71
N THR A 294 1.01 7.28 9.93
CA THR A 294 1.27 8.06 11.15
C THR A 294 2.40 7.45 11.99
N ALA A 295 3.01 6.36 11.51
CA ALA A 295 4.06 5.66 12.23
C ALA A 295 5.31 6.52 12.44
N ALA A 296 5.88 6.48 13.64
CA ALA A 296 7.18 7.07 13.91
C ALA A 296 8.28 6.21 13.26
N VAL A 297 9.19 6.83 12.52
CA VAL A 297 10.21 6.15 11.73
C VAL A 297 11.60 6.54 12.21
N THR A 298 12.42 5.55 12.55
CA THR A 298 13.78 5.73 13.02
C THR A 298 14.76 4.95 12.14
N ASN A 299 15.77 5.62 11.60
CA ASN A 299 16.93 4.99 10.97
C ASN A 299 18.17 5.89 11.15
N GLU A 300 18.86 5.70 12.27
CA GLU A 300 19.88 6.62 12.78
C GLU A 300 21.28 6.41 12.19
N ASN A 301 21.46 5.39 11.34
CA ASN A 301 22.80 4.93 10.95
C ASN A 301 23.07 4.91 9.44
N ASP A 302 22.07 5.14 8.57
CA ASP A 302 22.25 4.88 7.14
C ASP A 302 21.35 5.72 6.21
N TYR A 303 21.13 5.22 5.01
CA TYR A 303 20.84 5.98 3.81
C TYR A 303 19.50 6.72 3.80
N ALA A 304 18.33 6.07 3.74
CA ALA A 304 17.05 6.74 3.44
C ALA A 304 15.94 6.49 4.47
N THR A 305 15.28 7.57 4.90
CA THR A 305 14.19 7.52 5.88
C THR A 305 13.04 8.42 5.42
N GLY A 306 11.86 7.83 5.24
CA GLY A 306 10.66 8.55 4.81
C GLY A 306 9.47 8.30 5.71
N GLY A 307 8.59 9.28 5.90
CA GLY A 307 7.40 9.08 6.73
C GLY A 307 6.40 8.09 6.12
N LEU A 308 6.35 7.97 4.78
CA LEU A 308 5.56 6.95 4.07
C LEU A 308 6.46 5.87 3.49
N VAL A 309 7.43 6.24 2.65
CA VAL A 309 8.30 5.31 1.93
C VAL A 309 9.76 5.68 2.14
N GLY A 310 10.59 4.74 2.58
CA GLY A 310 12.02 5.00 2.77
C GLY A 310 12.71 5.35 1.46
N LYS A 311 12.64 4.43 0.49
CA LYS A 311 13.20 4.61 -0.86
C LYS A 311 12.16 4.26 -1.92
N ASN A 312 11.89 5.19 -2.84
CA ASN A 312 10.94 5.00 -3.93
C ASN A 312 11.63 4.91 -5.29
N LYS A 313 11.20 3.96 -6.12
CA LYS A 313 11.47 3.83 -7.56
C LYS A 313 10.17 3.57 -8.35
N GLY A 314 9.07 3.31 -7.65
CA GLY A 314 7.75 3.07 -8.24
C GLY A 314 6.92 4.36 -8.30
N ILE A 315 5.61 4.17 -8.20
CA ILE A 315 4.61 5.25 -8.26
C ILE A 315 4.01 5.43 -6.88
N ILE A 316 3.96 6.67 -6.39
CA ILE A 316 3.24 7.07 -5.19
C ILE A 316 2.21 8.14 -5.60
N LYS A 317 0.93 7.97 -5.25
CA LYS A 317 -0.09 8.97 -5.54
C LYS A 317 -1.15 9.10 -4.46
N ASN A 318 -1.69 10.30 -4.25
CA ASN A 318 -2.77 10.54 -3.29
C ASN A 318 -2.42 10.01 -1.90
N THR A 319 -1.29 10.42 -1.35
CA THR A 319 -0.82 9.87 -0.06
C THR A 319 -0.45 10.94 0.93
N TYR A 320 -0.40 10.59 2.21
CA TYR A 320 0.21 11.48 3.20
C TYR A 320 0.99 10.76 4.29
N ALA A 321 1.87 11.50 4.96
CA ALA A 321 2.57 11.03 6.16
C ALA A 321 2.58 12.09 7.25
N SER A 322 2.48 11.65 8.50
CA SER A 322 2.41 12.54 9.67
C SER A 322 3.29 12.12 10.85
N GLY A 323 3.86 10.91 10.82
CA GLY A 323 4.71 10.41 11.89
C GLY A 323 6.03 11.19 12.04
N LYS A 324 6.57 11.19 13.26
CA LYS A 324 7.91 11.71 13.56
C LYS A 324 8.97 10.91 12.80
N ILE A 325 10.00 11.58 12.29
CA ILE A 325 11.14 10.96 11.62
C ILE A 325 12.43 11.25 12.39
N THR A 326 13.22 10.22 12.66
CA THR A 326 14.62 10.32 13.12
C THR A 326 15.52 9.64 12.09
N ALA A 327 16.45 10.37 11.48
CA ALA A 327 17.15 9.89 10.28
C ALA A 327 18.62 10.28 10.22
N TYR A 328 19.48 9.46 9.63
CA TYR A 328 20.91 9.80 9.47
C TYR A 328 21.21 10.68 8.26
N ASN A 329 20.67 10.37 7.08
CA ASN A 329 21.04 11.05 5.85
C ASN A 329 19.84 11.52 5.02
N TYR A 330 19.37 10.76 4.02
CA TYR A 330 18.25 11.16 3.17
C TYR A 330 16.95 11.08 3.96
N ALA A 331 16.50 12.22 4.46
CA ALA A 331 15.36 12.35 5.35
C ALA A 331 14.27 13.21 4.67
N GLY A 332 13.08 12.64 4.46
CA GLY A 332 11.96 13.38 3.86
C GLY A 332 10.64 13.02 4.51
N GLY A 333 9.77 14.02 4.70
CA GLY A 333 8.47 13.82 5.34
C GLY A 333 7.62 12.74 4.69
N LEU A 334 7.59 12.68 3.36
CA LEU A 334 6.92 11.60 2.62
C LEU A 334 7.91 10.50 2.20
N THR A 335 9.01 10.87 1.53
CA THR A 335 9.99 9.93 1.00
C THR A 335 11.42 10.27 1.42
N GLY A 336 12.20 9.30 1.89
CA GLY A 336 13.62 9.52 2.15
C GLY A 336 14.40 9.78 0.87
N ALA A 337 14.38 8.82 -0.04
CA ALA A 337 14.97 8.94 -1.38
C ALA A 337 13.95 8.59 -2.48
N ASN A 338 13.70 9.51 -3.41
CA ASN A 338 12.83 9.33 -4.55
C ASN A 338 13.61 9.23 -5.87
N TYR A 339 13.43 8.11 -6.55
CA TYR A 339 13.92 7.80 -7.90
C TYR A 339 12.77 7.40 -8.85
N GLY A 340 11.53 7.64 -8.41
CA GLY A 340 10.31 7.33 -9.15
C GLY A 340 9.38 8.54 -9.23
N ASN A 341 8.09 8.29 -9.42
CA ASN A 341 7.07 9.32 -9.54
C ASN A 341 6.29 9.47 -8.23
N VAL A 342 6.14 10.71 -7.76
CA VAL A 342 5.27 11.06 -6.63
C VAL A 342 4.28 12.14 -7.07
N ALA A 343 2.98 11.90 -6.89
CA ALA A 343 1.95 12.84 -7.34
C ALA A 343 0.88 13.07 -6.26
N ALA A 344 0.34 14.28 -6.18
CA ALA A 344 -0.84 14.58 -5.36
C ALA A 344 -0.70 14.14 -3.89
N SER A 345 0.47 14.33 -3.27
CA SER A 345 0.77 13.80 -1.94
C SER A 345 1.23 14.86 -0.95
N VAL A 346 1.03 14.63 0.35
CA VAL A 346 1.20 15.63 1.40
C VAL A 346 2.11 15.13 2.52
N ALA A 347 3.04 15.96 2.97
CA ALA A 347 3.83 15.71 4.18
C ALA A 347 3.42 16.66 5.33
N ILE A 348 2.92 16.10 6.43
CA ILE A 348 2.47 16.82 7.64
C ILE A 348 3.11 16.24 8.91
N ASN A 349 4.33 15.73 8.78
CA ASN A 349 5.07 15.07 9.84
C ASN A 349 5.20 15.92 11.09
N ALA A 350 5.06 15.29 12.26
CA ALA A 350 5.24 15.94 13.56
C ALA A 350 6.60 16.63 13.70
N SER A 351 7.67 15.98 13.20
CA SER A 351 9.01 16.56 13.10
C SER A 351 9.93 15.69 12.25
N ILE A 352 10.99 16.30 11.71
CA ILE A 352 12.13 15.59 11.09
C ILE A 352 13.40 15.93 11.89
N GLU A 353 14.00 14.90 12.48
CA GLU A 353 15.15 15.00 13.38
C GLU A 353 16.36 14.25 12.80
N PRO A 354 17.30 14.94 12.17
CA PRO A 354 18.52 14.31 11.70
C PRO A 354 19.46 13.96 12.85
N THR A 355 20.22 12.88 12.69
CA THR A 355 21.30 12.47 13.61
C THR A 355 22.70 12.82 13.08
N SER A 356 22.81 13.42 11.89
CA SER A 356 24.08 13.89 11.32
C SER A 356 23.99 15.30 10.74
N ASP A 357 25.09 16.06 10.84
CA ASP A 357 25.18 17.46 10.38
C ASP A 357 25.23 17.61 8.85
N GLY A 358 25.41 16.51 8.10
CA GLY A 358 25.57 16.49 6.64
C GLY A 358 24.43 15.82 5.87
N ALA A 359 23.28 15.65 6.54
CA ALA A 359 22.14 14.92 6.02
C ALA A 359 21.38 15.69 4.93
N TYR A 360 20.87 14.98 3.91
CA TYR A 360 19.94 15.53 2.92
C TYR A 360 18.51 15.54 3.50
N ILE A 361 18.11 16.67 4.11
CA ILE A 361 16.89 16.77 4.92
C ILE A 361 15.89 17.73 4.29
N ALA A 362 14.66 17.25 4.09
CA ALA A 362 13.58 17.99 3.45
C ALA A 362 12.24 17.76 4.14
N ARG A 363 11.33 18.73 4.04
CA ARG A 363 9.94 18.54 4.50
C ARG A 363 9.18 17.49 3.69
N PHE A 364 9.54 17.28 2.42
CA PHE A 364 8.85 16.34 1.54
C PHE A 364 9.72 15.16 1.12
N GLY A 365 10.79 15.41 0.35
CA GLY A 365 11.66 14.38 -0.23
C GLY A 365 13.14 14.69 -0.01
N GLY A 366 13.88 13.75 0.58
CA GLY A 366 15.26 14.00 1.04
C GLY A 366 16.28 14.23 -0.08
N ASN A 367 16.13 13.68 -1.29
CA ASN A 367 17.10 13.88 -2.38
C ASN A 367 16.69 14.95 -3.41
N ASN A 368 17.68 15.61 -4.01
CA ASN A 368 17.52 16.51 -5.15
C ASN A 368 18.36 16.04 -6.35
N ASN A 369 17.77 15.20 -7.22
CA ASN A 369 18.42 14.72 -8.43
C ASN A 369 17.42 14.65 -9.59
N GLU A 370 17.92 14.54 -10.83
CA GLU A 370 17.10 14.54 -12.05
C GLU A 370 16.10 13.37 -12.15
N GLN A 371 16.28 12.31 -11.35
CA GLN A 371 15.36 11.17 -11.29
C GLN A 371 14.20 11.42 -10.32
N ASN A 372 14.24 12.49 -9.52
CA ASN A 372 13.17 12.87 -8.62
C ASN A 372 12.03 13.54 -9.41
N SER A 373 10.97 12.77 -9.70
CA SER A 373 9.79 13.28 -10.40
C SER A 373 8.64 13.50 -9.41
N THR A 374 8.20 14.75 -9.27
CA THR A 374 7.09 15.14 -8.39
C THR A 374 6.09 16.04 -9.09
N SER A 375 4.81 15.95 -8.71
CA SER A 375 3.75 16.86 -9.17
C SER A 375 2.63 17.00 -8.14
N GLY A 376 2.10 18.20 -7.92
CA GLY A 376 1.02 18.42 -6.95
C GLY A 376 1.39 17.93 -5.54
N THR A 377 2.62 18.16 -5.09
CA THR A 377 3.12 17.71 -3.79
C THR A 377 3.07 18.85 -2.80
N LEU A 378 2.56 18.63 -1.59
CA LEU A 378 2.44 19.66 -0.57
C LEU A 378 3.21 19.28 0.69
N SER A 379 3.68 20.27 1.44
CA SER A 379 4.20 20.02 2.78
C SER A 379 3.88 21.14 3.75
N TRP A 380 3.76 20.80 5.03
CA TRP A 380 3.49 21.78 6.07
C TRP A 380 4.71 22.71 6.28
N LYS A 381 4.57 24.01 5.96
CA LYS A 381 5.65 24.99 6.09
C LYS A 381 6.30 25.06 7.47
N GLU A 382 5.51 25.03 8.54
CA GLU A 382 6.05 25.14 9.90
C GLU A 382 6.48 23.79 10.47
N MET A 383 6.55 22.74 9.64
CA MET A 383 7.06 21.43 10.05
C MET A 383 8.42 21.58 10.74
N PRO A 384 8.53 21.14 12.01
CA PRO A 384 9.79 21.19 12.74
C PRO A 384 10.84 20.32 12.04
N VAL A 385 11.89 20.98 11.52
CA VAL A 385 13.07 20.32 10.96
C VAL A 385 14.28 20.78 11.77
N LYS A 386 14.92 19.84 12.49
CA LYS A 386 16.15 20.12 13.24
C LYS A 386 17.35 20.00 12.27
N GLY A 387 18.44 20.74 12.49
CA GLY A 387 19.67 20.65 11.68
C GLY A 387 19.96 21.85 10.75
N ALA A 388 21.15 21.88 10.15
CA ALA A 388 21.64 23.01 9.36
C ALA A 388 21.01 23.10 7.95
N SER A 389 20.70 24.34 7.51
CA SER A 389 20.27 24.76 6.16
C SER A 389 19.59 23.71 5.26
N TRP A 390 18.35 23.33 5.61
CA TRP A 390 17.46 22.44 4.84
C TRP A 390 17.22 22.88 3.38
N SER A 391 17.40 24.16 3.04
CA SER A 391 17.14 24.68 1.69
C SER A 391 18.16 24.25 0.62
N GLY A 392 19.29 23.66 1.01
CA GLY A 392 20.34 23.25 0.07
C GLY A 392 20.19 21.83 -0.49
N TYR A 393 19.42 20.96 0.17
CA TYR A 393 19.55 19.52 0.02
C TYR A 393 18.19 18.82 0.11
N GLY A 394 17.45 18.84 -1.00
CA GLY A 394 16.14 18.23 -1.12
C GLY A 394 15.02 19.18 -0.73
N ASP A 395 14.29 19.70 -1.70
CA ASP A 395 12.88 20.04 -1.52
C ASP A 395 12.18 20.04 -2.88
N HIS A 396 11.08 19.31 -2.96
CA HIS A 396 10.27 19.14 -4.18
C HIS A 396 8.77 19.12 -3.82
N SER A 397 8.39 19.70 -2.68
CA SER A 397 6.98 20.03 -2.53
C SER A 397 6.69 21.20 -3.48
N ALA A 398 5.68 21.05 -4.32
CA ALA A 398 5.22 22.09 -5.23
C ALA A 398 4.74 23.34 -4.46
N ASP A 399 4.22 23.16 -3.24
CA ASP A 399 3.82 24.26 -2.37
C ASP A 399 3.90 23.89 -0.87
N HIS A 400 4.32 24.88 -0.08
CA HIS A 400 4.43 24.80 1.38
C HIS A 400 3.35 25.62 2.12
N ASN A 401 2.71 26.59 1.46
CA ASN A 401 1.76 27.52 2.08
C ASN A 401 0.29 27.15 1.88
N SER A 402 0.01 26.00 1.25
CA SER A 402 -1.36 25.52 1.05
C SER A 402 -2.13 25.39 2.37
N SER A 403 -3.44 25.68 2.35
CA SER A 403 -4.30 25.51 3.53
C SER A 403 -4.58 24.03 3.77
N LEU A 404 -3.64 23.33 4.41
CA LEU A 404 -3.73 21.89 4.69
C LEU A 404 -4.85 21.53 5.68
N LEU A 405 -5.51 22.53 6.27
CA LEU A 405 -6.72 22.36 7.09
C LEU A 405 -8.03 22.48 6.28
N SER A 406 -7.94 22.71 4.96
CA SER A 406 -9.10 22.80 4.08
C SER A 406 -9.29 21.52 3.27
N ARG A 407 -10.51 20.98 3.28
CA ARG A 407 -10.91 19.87 2.40
C ARG A 407 -10.66 20.17 0.92
N SER A 408 -10.88 21.42 0.49
CA SER A 408 -10.71 21.81 -0.92
C SER A 408 -9.26 21.70 -1.41
N THR A 409 -8.29 21.82 -0.50
CA THR A 409 -6.87 21.57 -0.83
C THR A 409 -6.68 20.14 -1.32
N TYR A 410 -7.36 19.18 -0.70
CA TYR A 410 -7.25 17.78 -1.10
C TYR A 410 -8.17 17.46 -2.28
N SER A 411 -9.43 17.90 -2.27
CA SER A 411 -10.37 17.56 -3.34
C SER A 411 -10.11 18.31 -4.65
N ASP A 412 -9.92 19.63 -4.58
CA ASP A 412 -9.98 20.50 -5.76
C ASP A 412 -8.58 20.76 -6.32
N LEU A 413 -7.58 20.95 -5.44
CA LEU A 413 -6.19 21.16 -5.84
C LEU A 413 -5.47 19.85 -6.11
N LEU A 414 -5.57 18.86 -5.22
CA LEU A 414 -4.89 17.56 -5.39
C LEU A 414 -5.73 16.51 -6.14
N GLY A 415 -7.03 16.73 -6.32
CA GLY A 415 -7.90 15.80 -7.03
C GLY A 415 -8.23 14.52 -6.26
N TRP A 416 -8.12 14.53 -4.93
CA TRP A 416 -8.47 13.36 -4.10
C TRP A 416 -9.96 13.07 -4.16
N ASP A 417 -10.30 11.78 -4.31
CA ASP A 417 -11.68 11.34 -4.39
C ASP A 417 -12.31 11.22 -3.00
N PHE A 418 -13.17 12.17 -2.65
CA PHE A 418 -13.96 12.14 -1.41
C PHE A 418 -15.37 11.57 -1.60
N ALA A 419 -15.70 11.02 -2.77
CA ALA A 419 -16.95 10.30 -2.97
C ALA A 419 -16.82 8.86 -2.46
N ASP A 420 -15.73 8.18 -2.83
CA ASP A 420 -15.56 6.74 -2.56
C ASP A 420 -14.28 6.41 -1.78
N VAL A 421 -13.23 7.23 -1.87
CA VAL A 421 -11.91 6.88 -1.32
C VAL A 421 -11.65 7.51 0.04
N TRP A 422 -11.76 8.83 0.13
CA TRP A 422 -11.42 9.62 1.31
C TRP A 422 -12.67 10.15 2.00
N GLU A 423 -12.62 10.25 3.33
CA GLU A 423 -13.62 10.87 4.17
C GLU A 423 -12.96 12.09 4.85
N TRP A 424 -13.66 13.22 4.86
CA TRP A 424 -13.22 14.38 5.63
C TRP A 424 -13.80 14.28 7.05
N ARG A 425 -12.94 14.03 8.03
CA ARG A 425 -13.36 13.84 9.41
C ARG A 425 -13.09 15.10 10.22
N THR A 426 -14.02 15.43 11.11
CA THR A 426 -13.88 16.51 12.10
C THR A 426 -14.09 15.94 13.50
N GLU A 427 -13.06 16.03 14.34
CA GLU A 427 -13.07 15.60 15.74
C GLU A 427 -12.66 16.80 16.61
N GLY A 428 -13.60 17.38 17.36
CA GLY A 428 -13.34 18.60 18.12
C GLY A 428 -12.97 19.78 17.20
N SER A 429 -11.81 20.40 17.42
CA SER A 429 -11.27 21.49 16.60
C SER A 429 -10.45 21.00 15.40
N HIS A 430 -10.20 19.70 15.29
CA HIS A 430 -9.31 19.13 14.28
C HIS A 430 -10.13 18.62 13.10
N SER A 431 -9.60 18.81 11.89
CA SER A 431 -10.21 18.35 10.65
C SER A 431 -9.14 17.84 9.70
N TYR A 432 -9.36 16.64 9.15
CA TYR A 432 -8.34 15.91 8.40
C TYR A 432 -8.95 14.83 7.49
N PRO A 433 -8.25 14.42 6.41
CA PRO A 433 -8.67 13.30 5.58
C PRO A 433 -8.34 11.96 6.25
N VAL A 434 -9.23 10.99 6.11
CA VAL A 434 -9.05 9.57 6.47
C VAL A 434 -9.62 8.68 5.36
N LEU A 435 -9.26 7.41 5.32
CA LEU A 435 -9.78 6.48 4.31
C LEU A 435 -11.23 6.09 4.64
N ALA A 436 -12.16 6.29 3.72
CA ALA A 436 -13.57 5.98 3.92
C ALA A 436 -13.75 4.47 4.21
N GLY A 437 -14.52 4.12 5.24
CA GLY A 437 -14.87 2.72 5.55
C GLY A 437 -13.76 1.86 6.15
N LEU A 438 -12.62 2.43 6.55
CA LEU A 438 -11.58 1.73 7.30
C LEU A 438 -11.68 1.98 8.81
N ASN A 439 -11.50 0.92 9.60
CA ASN A 439 -11.55 0.96 11.05
C ASN A 439 -10.27 1.54 11.66
N ASN A 440 -10.34 1.92 12.95
CA ASN A 440 -9.18 2.22 13.82
C ASN A 440 -8.28 3.39 13.37
N GLN A 441 -8.77 4.25 12.49
CA GLN A 441 -8.07 5.46 12.07
C GLN A 441 -8.22 6.56 13.14
N LYS A 442 -7.11 7.22 13.48
CA LYS A 442 -7.02 8.30 14.48
C LYS A 442 -6.60 9.60 13.81
N ASP A 443 -6.74 10.71 14.52
CA ASP A 443 -6.16 12.00 14.12
C ASP A 443 -4.68 11.83 13.76
N PRO A 444 -4.28 12.18 12.53
CA PRO A 444 -2.92 11.97 12.08
C PRO A 444 -1.94 13.02 12.60
N ALA A 445 -2.39 14.21 13.00
CA ALA A 445 -1.51 15.35 13.20
C ALA A 445 -1.39 15.79 14.66
N THR A 446 -0.37 16.59 14.96
CA THR A 446 -0.14 17.15 16.29
C THR A 446 -0.90 18.46 16.50
N ASP A 447 -1.14 18.84 17.75
CA ASP A 447 -1.67 20.17 18.09
C ASP A 447 -0.79 21.29 17.51
N GLU A 448 0.52 21.10 17.41
CA GLU A 448 1.45 22.06 16.80
C GLU A 448 1.14 22.29 15.31
N PHE A 449 0.80 21.23 14.56
CA PHE A 449 0.36 21.36 13.18
C PHE A 449 -0.92 22.19 13.07
N TYR A 450 -1.94 21.87 13.87
CA TYR A 450 -3.20 22.60 13.86
C TYR A 450 -3.04 24.05 14.32
N ASN A 451 -2.28 24.29 15.39
CA ASN A 451 -2.02 25.63 15.92
C ASN A 451 -1.15 26.47 14.97
N GLY A 452 -0.17 25.86 14.33
CA GLY A 452 0.71 26.51 13.36
C GLY A 452 -0.02 26.95 12.09
N LEU A 453 -1.09 26.25 11.72
CA LEU A 453 -1.93 26.58 10.56
C LEU A 453 -3.20 27.37 10.91
N SER A 454 -3.66 27.30 12.15
CA SER A 454 -4.81 28.08 12.66
C SER A 454 -4.40 29.42 13.28
N GLY A 455 -3.11 29.61 13.55
CA GLY A 455 -2.56 30.88 14.02
C GLY A 455 -2.70 31.94 12.94
N VAL A 456 -3.66 32.87 13.13
CA VAL A 456 -3.93 34.05 12.30
C VAL A 456 -3.46 33.82 10.87
N GLU A 457 -4.17 32.91 10.22
CA GLU A 457 -4.19 32.62 8.78
C GLU A 457 -3.23 33.55 8.04
N ILE A 458 -2.12 33.03 7.49
CA ILE A 458 -1.28 33.82 6.59
C ILE A 458 -2.16 34.15 5.40
N ILE A 459 -2.86 35.25 5.51
CA ILE A 459 -3.72 35.75 4.48
C ILE A 459 -2.90 36.77 3.73
N ASP A 460 -2.70 36.43 2.47
CA ASP A 460 -2.07 37.23 1.44
C ASP A 460 -2.14 38.74 1.73
N THR A 461 -1.05 39.29 2.27
CA THR A 461 -0.87 40.74 2.41
C THR A 461 -0.71 41.43 1.04
N ASP A 462 -0.61 40.67 -0.06
CA ASP A 462 -0.67 41.19 -1.43
C ASP A 462 -2.10 41.19 -1.99
N CYS A 463 -3.15 41.05 -1.17
CA CYS A 463 -4.50 41.40 -1.58
C CYS A 463 -4.56 42.92 -1.87
N ARG A 464 -4.15 43.33 -3.08
CA ARG A 464 -4.11 44.71 -3.62
C ARG A 464 -5.47 45.42 -3.66
N LYS A 465 -6.46 44.90 -2.94
CA LYS A 465 -7.89 45.18 -3.04
C LYS A 465 -8.52 45.54 -1.70
N LEU A 466 -7.76 45.57 -0.61
CA LEU A 466 -8.21 46.04 0.69
C LEU A 466 -7.60 47.41 0.99
N SER A 467 -8.43 48.40 1.29
CA SER A 467 -8.01 49.73 1.74
C SER A 467 -8.48 49.97 3.17
N VAL A 468 -7.54 50.28 4.07
CA VAL A 468 -7.82 50.49 5.50
C VAL A 468 -7.37 51.90 5.92
N TYR A 469 -8.32 52.75 6.28
CA TYR A 469 -8.05 54.17 6.54
C TYR A 469 -9.06 54.84 7.48
N PRO A 470 -8.66 55.87 8.26
CA PRO A 470 -7.29 56.32 8.45
C PRO A 470 -6.48 55.31 9.27
N ASN A 471 -5.21 55.15 8.91
CA ASN A 471 -4.24 54.39 9.68
C ASN A 471 -2.92 55.19 9.72
N PRO A 472 -2.54 55.80 10.84
CA PRO A 472 -3.07 55.58 12.20
C PRO A 472 -4.53 56.03 12.43
N VAL A 473 -5.25 55.30 13.28
CA VAL A 473 -6.66 55.49 13.61
C VAL A 473 -6.84 56.24 14.94
N ASN A 474 -7.79 57.18 14.96
CA ASN A 474 -8.25 57.85 16.19
C ASN A 474 -9.53 57.23 16.73
N SER A 475 -10.69 57.52 16.12
CA SER A 475 -11.99 57.09 16.64
C SER A 475 -12.63 55.97 15.82
N PHE A 476 -12.34 55.90 14.53
CA PHE A 476 -12.89 54.90 13.62
C PHE A 476 -11.92 54.60 12.48
N VAL A 477 -11.89 53.35 12.06
CA VAL A 477 -11.18 52.89 10.86
C VAL A 477 -12.19 52.38 9.84
N ASN A 478 -12.05 52.77 8.59
CA ASN A 478 -12.83 52.25 7.48
C ASN A 478 -12.04 51.13 6.80
N VAL A 479 -12.77 50.11 6.39
CA VAL A 479 -12.29 48.94 5.68
C VAL A 479 -13.06 48.87 4.38
N GLU A 480 -12.36 48.95 3.25
CA GLU A 480 -12.95 48.95 1.91
C GLU A 480 -12.36 47.81 1.09
N ALA A 481 -13.20 47.06 0.40
CA ALA A 481 -12.79 45.92 -0.39
C ALA A 481 -13.54 45.84 -1.74
N ASP A 482 -12.88 45.31 -2.77
CA ASP A 482 -13.49 45.03 -4.09
C ASP A 482 -14.61 43.98 -4.04
N LYS A 483 -14.67 43.20 -2.97
CA LYS A 483 -15.65 42.14 -2.71
C LYS A 483 -16.40 42.43 -1.43
N GLY A 484 -17.59 41.84 -1.29
CA GLY A 484 -18.41 42.07 -0.10
C GLY A 484 -17.69 41.62 1.16
N ILE A 485 -17.66 42.45 2.19
CA ILE A 485 -17.07 42.15 3.49
C ILE A 485 -18.12 41.45 4.34
N GLU A 486 -17.86 40.22 4.74
CA GLU A 486 -18.75 39.42 5.59
C GLU A 486 -18.47 39.65 7.07
N ASN A 487 -17.19 39.73 7.46
CA ASN A 487 -16.79 39.92 8.86
C ASN A 487 -15.55 40.79 8.97
N VAL A 488 -15.48 41.58 10.03
CA VAL A 488 -14.27 42.29 10.45
C VAL A 488 -14.03 42.06 11.94
N THR A 489 -12.80 41.75 12.32
CA THR A 489 -12.42 41.46 13.70
C THR A 489 -11.13 42.18 14.06
N VAL A 490 -11.07 42.83 15.22
CA VAL A 490 -9.86 43.50 15.72
C VAL A 490 -9.28 42.69 16.87
N TYR A 491 -7.98 42.43 16.81
CA TYR A 491 -7.22 41.67 17.80
C TYR A 491 -6.07 42.49 18.37
N THR A 492 -5.74 42.29 19.65
CA THR A 492 -4.46 42.72 20.21
C THR A 492 -3.31 41.92 19.60
N LEU A 493 -2.06 42.39 19.76
CA LEU A 493 -0.87 41.60 19.38
C LEU A 493 -0.73 40.29 20.17
N SER A 494 -1.39 40.15 21.32
CA SER A 494 -1.46 38.90 22.08
C SER A 494 -2.57 37.95 21.61
N GLY A 495 -3.27 38.28 20.53
CA GLY A 495 -4.33 37.45 19.94
C GLY A 495 -5.71 37.60 20.59
N GLN A 496 -5.87 38.49 21.58
CA GLN A 496 -7.16 38.72 22.20
C GLN A 496 -8.08 39.48 21.24
N GLN A 497 -9.26 38.92 20.94
CA GLN A 497 -10.30 39.63 20.21
C GLN A 497 -10.84 40.80 21.05
N VAL A 498 -10.76 42.01 20.51
CA VAL A 498 -11.26 43.24 21.15
C VAL A 498 -12.44 43.86 20.41
N ARG A 499 -12.68 43.47 19.16
CA ARG A 499 -13.85 43.89 18.39
C ARG A 499 -14.23 42.85 17.35
N LYS A 500 -15.52 42.73 17.04
CA LYS A 500 -16.05 41.98 15.89
C LYS A 500 -17.25 42.71 15.31
N ALA A 501 -17.37 42.74 13.98
CA ALA A 501 -18.50 43.25 13.24
C ALA A 501 -18.92 42.25 12.15
N GLU A 502 -20.19 41.89 12.12
CA GLU A 502 -20.80 41.12 11.03
C GLU A 502 -21.35 42.10 10.00
N CYS A 503 -20.92 41.96 8.76
CA CYS A 503 -20.94 43.02 7.75
C CYS A 503 -21.82 42.70 6.54
N GLY A 504 -22.26 41.45 6.39
CA GLY A 504 -23.31 41.03 5.45
C GLY A 504 -23.01 41.33 3.97
N GLY A 505 -21.74 41.32 3.58
CA GLY A 505 -21.30 41.53 2.21
C GLY A 505 -21.15 43.01 1.80
N ALA A 506 -21.05 43.95 2.75
CA ALA A 506 -20.86 45.38 2.44
C ALA A 506 -19.50 45.65 1.77
N SER A 507 -19.45 46.55 0.78
CA SER A 507 -18.17 46.93 0.12
C SER A 507 -17.28 47.83 0.99
N THR A 508 -17.87 48.49 1.99
CA THR A 508 -17.16 49.36 2.93
C THR A 508 -17.78 49.21 4.32
N VAL A 509 -16.94 49.07 5.34
CA VAL A 509 -17.34 48.90 6.74
C VAL A 509 -16.55 49.85 7.62
N THR A 510 -17.22 50.53 8.54
CA THR A 510 -16.58 51.38 9.55
C THR A 510 -16.54 50.65 10.89
N ILE A 511 -15.35 50.58 11.49
CA ILE A 511 -15.11 49.98 12.80
C ILE A 511 -14.76 51.07 13.79
N GLU A 512 -15.51 51.13 14.90
CA GLU A 512 -15.22 52.04 16.00
C GLU A 512 -13.96 51.57 16.75
N CYS A 513 -13.03 52.49 17.01
CA CYS A 513 -11.78 52.23 17.71
C CYS A 513 -11.52 53.23 18.85
N GLY A 514 -12.45 54.16 19.13
CA GLY A 514 -12.21 55.27 20.06
C GLY A 514 -11.93 54.86 21.51
N ASP A 515 -12.46 53.73 21.94
CA ASP A 515 -12.28 53.13 23.26
C ASP A 515 -11.07 52.19 23.36
N LEU A 516 -10.40 51.90 22.25
CA LEU A 516 -9.18 51.10 22.25
C LEU A 516 -8.02 51.90 22.84
N THR A 517 -7.21 51.24 23.66
CA THR A 517 -5.97 51.82 24.18
C THR A 517 -4.99 52.11 23.05
N ARG A 518 -4.14 53.12 23.22
CA ARG A 518 -3.05 53.41 22.29
C ARG A 518 -2.16 52.18 22.10
N GLY A 519 -1.88 51.81 20.86
CA GLY A 519 -1.12 50.59 20.56
C GLY A 519 -1.32 50.06 19.14
N VAL A 520 -0.69 48.93 18.87
CA VAL A 520 -0.79 48.22 17.59
C VAL A 520 -1.83 47.09 17.71
N TYR A 521 -2.68 46.97 16.71
CA TYR A 521 -3.71 45.93 16.60
C TYR A 521 -3.66 45.26 15.22
N LEU A 522 -4.20 44.06 15.14
CA LEU A 522 -4.43 43.33 13.89
C LEU A 522 -5.92 43.40 13.55
N LEU A 523 -6.22 43.76 12.30
CA LEU A 523 -7.56 43.81 11.75
C LEU A 523 -7.73 42.64 10.78
N GLY A 524 -8.45 41.60 11.19
CA GLY A 524 -8.86 40.50 10.32
C GLY A 524 -10.15 40.84 9.56
N VAL A 525 -10.20 40.50 8.27
CA VAL A 525 -11.34 40.74 7.37
C VAL A 525 -11.67 39.43 6.67
N SER A 526 -12.96 39.11 6.50
CA SER A 526 -13.44 38.00 5.68
C SER A 526 -14.34 38.53 4.57
N LEU A 527 -14.13 38.07 3.34
CA LEU A 527 -14.85 38.49 2.14
C LEU A 527 -15.85 37.42 1.69
N SER A 528 -16.83 37.83 0.90
CA SER A 528 -17.96 37.02 0.44
C SER A 528 -17.57 35.87 -0.49
N ASP A 529 -16.40 35.93 -1.10
CA ASP A 529 -15.84 34.85 -1.94
C ASP A 529 -14.99 33.84 -1.14
N GLY A 530 -14.97 33.94 0.18
CA GLY A 530 -14.20 33.08 1.07
C GLY A 530 -12.77 33.56 1.30
N THR A 531 -12.30 34.58 0.57
CA THR A 531 -11.00 35.22 0.79
C THR A 531 -11.03 35.93 2.14
N ARG A 532 -9.88 36.03 2.80
CA ARG A 532 -9.74 36.78 4.05
C ARG A 532 -8.64 37.83 3.87
N ALA A 533 -8.36 38.67 4.85
CA ALA A 533 -7.19 39.55 4.87
C ALA A 533 -6.84 39.96 6.30
N ILE A 534 -5.58 40.32 6.56
CA ILE A 534 -5.16 40.93 7.82
C ILE A 534 -4.40 42.22 7.54
N GLU A 535 -4.79 43.28 8.22
CA GLU A 535 -4.10 44.57 8.16
C GLU A 535 -3.65 45.03 9.55
N LYS A 536 -2.49 45.67 9.61
CA LYS A 536 -2.00 46.26 10.85
C LYS A 536 -2.60 47.64 11.02
N ILE A 537 -3.32 47.88 12.12
CA ILE A 537 -3.82 49.23 12.47
C ILE A 537 -3.11 49.77 13.70
N ILE A 538 -2.78 51.06 13.68
CA ILE A 538 -2.10 51.77 14.78
C ILE A 538 -3.11 52.71 15.42
N LYS A 539 -3.44 52.49 16.70
CA LYS A 539 -4.29 53.39 17.50
C LYS A 539 -3.44 54.48 18.16
N GLU A 540 -3.71 55.73 17.80
CA GLU A 540 -3.09 56.94 18.36
C GLU A 540 -3.80 57.53 19.58
#